data_AF-A0A5J4P3U5-F1
#
_entry.id   AF-A0A5J4P3U5-F1
#
_cell.length_a   1.000
_cell.length_b   1.000
_cell.length_c   1.000
_cell.angle_alpha   90.00
_cell.angle_beta   90.00
_cell.angle_gamma   90.00
#
_symmetry.space_group_name_H-M   'P 1'
#
loop_
_entity.id
_entity.type
_entity.pdbx_description
1 polymer ?
#
loop_
_entity_poly.entity_id
_entity_poly.type
_entity_poly.pdbx_seq_one_letter_code
_entity_poly.pdbx_strand_id
1 'polypeptide(L)'
;VDAKADFPFLKPGKYCARLIEDTNGNGIWDTGNYEEQRQPEKIYYYNQILELKVMFELEQDWNIKAIAPDKQKPDELKKQKPDEDKKKKRSTSTNTNRNR
;
A
#
# COMPACT_ATOMS: atom_id res chain seq x y z
N VAL A 1 -5.70 24.76 -13.12
CA VAL A 1 -4.69 23.71 -13.38
C VAL A 1 -5.47 22.48 -13.74
N ASP A 2 -5.40 22.05 -14.99
CA ASP A 2 -6.04 20.80 -15.42
C ASP A 2 -5.14 19.66 -14.91
N ALA A 3 -5.55 18.98 -13.85
CA ALA A 3 -4.72 18.02 -13.13
C ALA A 3 -4.74 16.66 -13.85
N LYS A 4 -3.97 16.54 -14.92
CA LYS A 4 -3.80 15.30 -15.71
C LYS A 4 -2.36 14.76 -15.61
N ALA A 5 -2.23 13.45 -15.53
CA ALA A 5 -0.94 12.76 -15.53
C ALA A 5 -0.97 11.60 -16.52
N ASP A 6 -0.05 11.61 -17.49
CA ASP A 6 0.04 10.61 -18.55
C ASP A 6 1.26 9.70 -18.33
N PHE A 7 1.06 8.40 -18.47
CA PHE A 7 2.11 7.38 -18.29
C PHE A 7 2.31 6.59 -19.58
N PRO A 8 3.15 7.09 -20.51
CA PRO A 8 3.38 6.40 -21.77
C PRO A 8 4.27 5.16 -21.59
N PHE A 9 4.11 4.17 -22.47
CA PHE A 9 4.96 2.97 -22.56
C PHE A 9 4.96 2.03 -21.34
N LEU A 10 3.85 1.95 -20.60
CA LEU A 10 3.67 0.93 -19.57
C LEU A 10 3.60 -0.47 -20.18
N LYS A 11 4.27 -1.43 -19.54
CA LYS A 11 4.12 -2.86 -19.87
C LYS A 11 2.70 -3.32 -19.49
N PRO A 12 2.11 -4.30 -20.19
CA PRO A 12 0.84 -4.88 -19.76
C PRO A 12 0.99 -5.52 -18.37
N GLY A 13 -0.02 -5.37 -17.53
CA GLY A 13 0.01 -5.86 -16.15
C GLY A 13 -1.05 -5.22 -15.26
N LYS A 14 -1.02 -5.58 -13.97
CA LYS A 14 -1.88 -5.00 -12.94
C LYS A 14 -1.16 -3.83 -12.26
N TYR A 15 -1.78 -2.67 -12.24
CA TYR A 15 -1.24 -1.44 -11.69
C TYR A 15 -2.21 -0.81 -10.69
N CYS A 16 -1.68 -0.06 -9.74
CA CYS A 16 -2.45 0.83 -8.88
C CYS A 16 -1.79 2.20 -8.89
N ALA A 17 -2.60 3.26 -8.85
CA ALA A 17 -2.09 4.62 -8.74
C ALA A 17 -2.06 5.07 -7.26
N ARG A 18 -1.04 5.86 -6.91
CA ARG A 18 -0.87 6.47 -5.60
C ARG A 18 -0.42 7.92 -5.80
N LEU A 19 -1.08 8.84 -5.12
CA LEU A 19 -0.84 10.28 -5.18
C LEU A 19 -0.33 10.71 -3.81
N ILE A 20 0.77 11.45 -3.80
CA ILE A 20 1.41 11.96 -2.60
C ILE A 20 1.29 13.47 -2.66
N GLU A 21 0.73 14.05 -1.60
CA GLU A 21 0.74 15.50 -1.42
C GLU A 21 2.11 15.89 -0.86
N ASP A 22 3.03 16.23 -1.76
CA ASP A 22 4.35 16.74 -1.40
C ASP A 22 4.18 18.16 -0.83
N THR A 23 4.25 18.23 0.49
CA THR A 23 4.01 19.48 1.24
C THR A 23 5.25 20.36 1.31
N ASN A 24 6.43 19.79 1.05
CA ASN A 24 7.71 20.44 1.23
C ASN A 24 8.46 20.68 -0.10
N GLY A 25 7.97 20.10 -1.20
CA GLY A 25 8.44 20.32 -2.56
C GLY A 25 9.73 19.58 -2.93
N ASN A 26 10.15 18.58 -2.17
CA ASN A 26 11.41 17.86 -2.43
C ASN A 26 11.26 16.67 -3.41
N GLY A 27 10.04 16.30 -3.78
CA GLY A 27 9.75 15.17 -4.66
C GLY A 27 10.04 13.79 -4.05
N ILE A 28 10.28 13.72 -2.75
CA ILE A 28 10.56 12.51 -1.99
C ILE A 28 9.41 12.29 -1.01
N TRP A 29 8.96 11.05 -0.89
CA TRP A 29 7.97 10.73 0.13
C TRP A 29 8.59 10.83 1.53
N ASP A 30 8.20 11.85 2.28
CA ASP A 30 8.69 12.05 3.64
C ASP A 30 7.76 11.47 4.71
N THR A 31 8.35 10.72 5.63
CA THR A 31 7.70 10.34 6.87
C THR A 31 7.57 11.53 7.80
N GLY A 32 6.68 11.43 8.79
CA GLY A 32 6.59 12.42 9.85
C GLY A 32 7.88 12.48 10.66
N ASN A 33 8.22 13.66 11.17
CA ASN A 33 9.33 13.87 12.07
C ASN A 33 8.78 14.26 13.44
N TYR A 34 9.02 13.41 14.45
CA TYR A 34 8.53 13.66 15.80
C TYR A 34 9.23 14.85 16.48
N GLU A 35 10.53 15.02 16.24
CA GLU A 35 11.34 16.11 16.84
C GLU A 35 10.89 17.47 16.30
N GLU A 36 10.58 17.53 15.01
CA GLU A 36 10.06 18.73 14.34
C GLU A 36 8.53 18.86 14.44
N GLN A 37 7.86 17.95 15.15
CA GLN A 37 6.39 17.86 15.24
C GLN A 37 5.69 17.86 13.85
N ARG A 38 6.39 17.39 12.82
CA ARG A 38 5.92 17.38 11.43
C ARG A 38 5.15 16.10 11.16
N GLN A 39 3.91 16.24 10.71
CA GLN A 39 3.10 15.10 10.28
C GLN A 39 3.66 14.48 8.98
N PRO A 40 3.46 13.16 8.75
CA PRO A 40 3.80 12.54 7.49
C PRO A 40 2.99 13.14 6.33
N GLU A 41 3.54 13.06 5.13
CA GLU A 41 2.85 13.52 3.93
C GLU A 41 1.61 12.67 3.63
N LYS A 42 0.54 13.33 3.16
CA LYS A 42 -0.72 12.63 2.87
C LYS A 42 -0.58 11.80 1.62
N ILE A 43 -1.08 10.57 1.71
CA ILE A 43 -1.09 9.62 0.63
C ILE A 43 -2.53 9.27 0.29
N TYR A 44 -2.84 9.37 -1.00
CA TYR A 44 -4.11 8.94 -1.56
C TYR A 44 -3.89 7.72 -2.45
N TYR A 45 -4.74 6.70 -2.31
CA TYR A 45 -4.71 5.51 -3.16
C TYR A 45 -5.89 5.51 -4.11
N TYR A 46 -5.65 5.11 -5.36
CA TYR A 46 -6.73 4.75 -6.25
C TYR A 46 -7.33 3.44 -5.74
N ASN A 47 -8.65 3.43 -5.55
CA ASN A 47 -9.37 2.38 -4.84
C ASN A 47 -9.53 1.07 -5.65
N GLN A 48 -9.09 1.06 -6.90
CA GLN A 48 -9.18 -0.10 -7.79
C GLN A 48 -7.83 -0.44 -8.41
N ILE A 49 -7.62 -1.73 -8.69
CA ILE A 49 -6.49 -2.17 -9.49
C ILE A 49 -6.88 -2.03 -10.96
N LEU A 50 -6.01 -1.37 -11.72
CA LEU A 50 -6.14 -1.20 -13.16
C LEU A 50 -5.40 -2.33 -13.87
N GLU A 51 -6.10 -3.08 -14.72
CA GLU A 51 -5.50 -4.11 -15.57
C GLU A 51 -5.21 -3.53 -16.95
N LEU A 52 -3.93 -3.23 -17.20
CA LEU A 52 -3.45 -2.68 -18.47
C LEU A 52 -3.14 -3.81 -19.45
N LYS A 53 -3.73 -3.73 -20.64
CA LYS A 53 -3.51 -4.64 -21.77
C LYS A 53 -2.66 -3.98 -22.84
N VAL A 54 -2.00 -4.79 -23.66
CA VAL A 54 -1.17 -4.30 -24.78
C VAL A 54 -2.03 -3.50 -25.75
N MET A 55 -1.53 -2.33 -26.19
CA MET A 55 -2.21 -1.41 -27.11
C MET A 55 -3.59 -0.89 -26.63
N PHE A 56 -3.87 -0.95 -25.33
CA PHE A 56 -5.06 -0.36 -24.74
C PHE A 56 -4.74 0.99 -24.10
N GLU A 57 -5.59 1.98 -24.34
CA GLU A 57 -5.52 3.29 -23.69
C GLU A 57 -6.57 3.34 -22.57
N LEU A 58 -6.13 3.74 -21.37
CA LEU A 58 -6.96 3.76 -20.17
C LEU A 58 -6.90 5.15 -19.54
N GLU A 59 -8.02 5.86 -19.59
CA GLU A 59 -8.21 7.13 -18.89
C GLU A 59 -9.14 6.89 -17.69
N GLN A 60 -8.80 7.47 -16.53
CA GLN A 60 -9.54 7.31 -15.28
C GLN A 60 -9.65 8.63 -14.55
N ASP A 61 -10.87 9.01 -14.17
CA ASP A 61 -11.11 10.14 -13.30
C ASP A 61 -10.85 9.74 -11.84
N TRP A 62 -9.98 10.50 -11.16
CA TRP A 62 -9.66 10.23 -9.76
C TRP A 62 -10.12 11.35 -8.82
N ASN A 63 -11.21 11.09 -8.10
CA ASN A 63 -11.62 11.93 -6.97
C ASN A 63 -10.95 11.46 -5.66
N ILE A 64 -9.85 12.10 -5.29
CA ILE A 64 -9.06 11.80 -4.07
C ILE A 64 -9.82 11.98 -2.75
N LYS A 65 -10.95 12.71 -2.74
CA LYS A 65 -11.77 12.96 -1.54
C LYS A 65 -13.05 12.13 -1.48
N ALA A 66 -13.35 11.36 -2.53
CA ALA A 66 -14.59 10.57 -2.58
C ALA A 66 -14.64 9.46 -1.52
N ILE A 67 -13.48 8.93 -1.12
CA ILE A 67 -13.35 7.85 -0.15
C ILE A 67 -12.48 8.35 1.01
N ALA A 68 -12.87 8.07 2.25
CA ALA A 68 -12.06 8.40 3.42
C ALA A 68 -10.67 7.74 3.33
N PRO A 69 -9.57 8.43 3.69
CA PRO A 69 -8.20 7.94 3.54
C PRO A 69 -7.98 6.51 4.07
N ASP A 70 -8.61 6.18 5.20
CA ASP A 70 -8.51 4.88 5.86
C ASP A 70 -9.07 3.72 5.01
N LYS A 71 -9.98 4.01 4.07
CA LYS A 71 -10.63 3.04 3.19
C LYS A 71 -10.13 3.08 1.75
N GLN A 72 -9.18 3.96 1.44
CA GLN A 72 -8.68 4.10 0.06
C GLN A 72 -7.77 2.96 -0.37
N LYS A 73 -7.05 2.34 0.57
CA LYS A 73 -6.11 1.26 0.26
C LYS A 73 -6.87 -0.04 -0.04
N PRO A 74 -6.85 -0.54 -1.29
CA PRO A 74 -7.49 -1.81 -1.64
C PRO A 74 -6.91 -2.94 -0.80
N ASP A 75 -7.76 -3.85 -0.33
CA ASP A 75 -7.35 -4.99 0.49
C ASP A 75 -6.40 -5.93 -0.28
N GLU A 76 -6.47 -5.96 -1.61
CA GLU A 76 -5.54 -6.70 -2.48
C GLU A 76 -4.08 -6.20 -2.41
N LEU A 77 -3.83 -4.93 -2.04
CA LEU A 77 -2.48 -4.41 -1.78
C LEU A 77 -2.01 -4.67 -0.35
N LYS A 78 -2.89 -5.09 0.56
CA LYS A 78 -2.48 -5.57 1.88
C LYS A 78 -1.98 -7.00 1.73
N LYS A 79 -0.69 -7.16 1.39
CA LYS A 79 0.01 -8.44 1.62
C LYS A 79 0.10 -8.70 3.13
N GLN A 80 -0.98 -9.16 3.74
CA GLN A 80 -0.85 -10.02 4.90
C GLN A 80 -0.19 -11.31 4.41
N LYS A 81 0.90 -11.72 5.06
CA LYS A 81 1.42 -13.08 4.94
C LYS A 81 0.24 -14.04 5.17
N PRO A 82 0.18 -15.19 4.48
CA PRO A 82 -0.95 -16.11 4.62
C PRO A 82 -1.12 -16.47 6.10
N ASP A 83 -2.27 -16.13 6.66
CA ASP A 83 -2.81 -16.83 7.81
C ASP A 83 -3.34 -18.16 7.26
N GLU A 84 -2.60 -19.25 7.48
CA GLU A 84 -3.15 -20.60 7.65
C GLU A 84 -2.04 -21.55 8.18
N ASP A 85 -2.38 -22.33 9.20
CA ASP A 85 -1.66 -23.52 9.72
C ASP A 85 -0.38 -23.39 10.55
N LYS A 86 -0.53 -22.99 11.83
CA LYS A 86 0.14 -23.69 12.95
C LYS A 86 -0.86 -24.10 14.03
N LYS A 87 -1.89 -24.86 13.63
CA LYS A 87 -2.66 -25.70 14.57
C LYS A 87 -1.90 -27.03 14.77
N LYS A 88 -1.68 -27.40 16.03
CA LYS A 88 -1.29 -28.75 16.55
C LYS A 88 0.16 -29.23 16.33
N LYS A 89 0.99 -29.03 17.36
CA LYS A 89 1.79 -30.06 18.06
C LYS A 89 2.50 -29.42 19.26
N ARG A 90 1.77 -29.16 20.34
CA ARG A 90 2.41 -29.16 21.68
C ARG A 90 2.54 -30.63 22.07
N SER A 91 3.61 -31.27 21.62
CA SER A 91 4.08 -32.52 22.22
C SER A 91 4.53 -32.18 23.63
N THR A 92 3.80 -32.69 24.63
CA THR A 92 4.29 -32.77 26.00
C THR A 92 5.50 -33.70 25.99
N SER A 93 6.70 -33.16 26.10
CA SER A 93 7.91 -33.90 26.47
C SER A 93 8.75 -33.07 27.42
N THR A 94 8.26 -32.91 28.64
CA THR A 94 9.11 -32.49 29.77
C THR A 94 9.91 -33.72 30.20
N ASN A 95 11.09 -33.89 29.61
CA ASN A 95 12.14 -34.70 30.21
C ASN A 95 13.18 -33.72 30.79
N THR A 96 13.16 -33.52 32.10
CA THR A 96 14.26 -32.83 32.79
C THR A 96 14.51 -33.53 34.11
N ASN A 97 15.39 -34.52 34.00
CA ASN A 97 16.17 -35.11 35.07
C ASN A 97 16.90 -33.98 35.83
N ARG A 98 16.62 -33.80 37.12
CA ARG A 98 17.49 -33.01 38.02
C ARG A 98 18.10 -33.96 39.02
N ASN A 99 19.40 -34.14 38.88
CA ASN A 99 20.25 -34.87 39.80
C ASN A 99 21.18 -33.85 40.46
N ARG A 100 21.28 -33.96 41.80
CA ARG A 100 22.06 -33.16 42.77
C ARG A 100 21.52 -31.78 43.13
#